data_AF-A0A454CUK7-F1
#
_entry.id   AF-A0A454CUK7-F1
#
_cell.length_a   1.000
_cell.length_b   1.000
_cell.length_c   1.000
_cell.angle_alpha   90.00
_cell.angle_beta   90.00
_cell.angle_gamma   90.00
#
_symmetry.space_group_name_H-M   'P 1'
#
loop_
_entity.id
_entity.type
_entity.pdbx_description
1 polymer ?
#
loop_
_entity_poly.entity_id
_entity_poly.type
_entity_poly.pdbx_seq_one_letter_code
_entity_poly.pdbx_strand_id
1 'polypeptide(L)'
;MKALLGKLRVETFILDVEFDGEMPELKGVNSQVMINGSLEIELDKSQGLNSVFSQLSEHGVKVLSMRNKANRLEELFVSIVRGGNQ
;
A
#
# COMPACT_ATOMS: atom_id res chain seq x y z
N MET A 1 18.91 2.60 11.61
CA MET A 1 17.87 3.61 11.95
C MET A 1 17.32 4.39 10.75
N LYS A 2 18.12 4.90 9.80
CA LYS A 2 17.59 5.65 8.63
C LYS A 2 16.57 4.87 7.77
N ALA A 3 16.79 3.58 7.51
CA ALA A 3 15.84 2.75 6.75
C ALA A 3 14.49 2.53 7.47
N LEU A 4 14.53 2.42 8.80
CA LEU A 4 13.33 2.34 9.66
C LEU A 4 12.55 3.66 9.69
N LEU A 5 13.23 4.81 9.60
CA LEU A 5 12.60 6.12 9.48
C LEU A 5 12.03 6.36 8.07
N GLY A 6 12.66 5.82 7.02
CA GLY A 6 12.14 5.85 5.65
C GLY A 6 10.80 5.12 5.52
N LYS A 7 10.63 3.98 6.20
CA LYS A 7 9.37 3.24 6.32
C LYS A 7 8.22 4.01 6.99
N LEU A 8 8.47 5.16 7.62
CA LEU A 8 7.39 5.97 8.21
C LEU A 8 6.55 6.71 7.15
N ARG A 9 7.08 6.90 5.94
CA ARG A 9 6.45 7.78 4.94
C ARG A 9 5.64 7.07 3.89
N VAL A 10 5.86 5.77 3.69
CA VAL A 10 5.15 4.98 2.69
C VAL A 10 4.27 3.93 3.36
N GLU A 11 3.15 3.62 2.70
CA GLU A 11 2.26 2.53 3.05
C GLU A 11 2.06 1.64 1.83
N THR A 12 2.10 0.34 2.07
CA THR A 12 1.84 -0.65 1.04
C THR A 12 0.44 -1.22 1.27
N PHE A 13 -0.39 -1.18 0.23
CA PHE A 13 -1.72 -1.75 0.21
C PHE A 13 -1.76 -2.92 -0.75
N ILE A 14 -2.54 -3.94 -0.39
CA ILE A 14 -2.85 -5.06 -1.25
C ILE A 14 -4.35 -5.02 -1.53
N LEU A 15 -4.69 -4.91 -2.81
CA LEU A 15 -6.05 -4.83 -3.32
C LEU A 15 -6.34 -6.15 -4.04
N ASP A 16 -7.40 -6.86 -3.64
CA ASP A 16 -7.89 -7.97 -4.45
C ASP A 16 -8.80 -7.37 -5.52
N VAL A 17 -8.50 -7.66 -6.79
CA VAL A 17 -9.16 -7.02 -7.94
C VAL A 17 -9.77 -8.06 -8.86
N GLU A 18 -10.91 -7.71 -9.45
CA GLU A 18 -11.54 -8.45 -10.55
C GLU A 18 -11.25 -7.68 -11.84
N PHE A 19 -10.43 -8.29 -12.71
CA PHE A 19 -10.01 -7.66 -13.96
C PHE A 19 -9.48 -8.68 -14.97
N ASP A 20 -9.95 -8.59 -16.21
CA ASP A 20 -9.66 -9.55 -17.30
C ASP A 20 -8.63 -9.02 -18.33
N GLY A 21 -8.00 -7.87 -18.08
CA GLY A 21 -7.07 -7.22 -19.02
C GLY A 21 -5.66 -6.96 -18.46
N GLU A 22 -4.91 -6.11 -19.16
CA GLU A 22 -3.62 -5.60 -18.68
C GLU A 22 -3.82 -4.45 -17.68
N MET A 23 -3.26 -4.60 -16.48
CA MET A 23 -3.44 -3.64 -15.39
C MET A 23 -2.91 -2.27 -15.81
N PRO A 24 -3.71 -1.18 -15.70
CA PRO A 24 -3.25 0.15 -16.07
C PRO A 24 -2.08 0.62 -15.20
N GLU A 25 -1.25 1.49 -15.76
CA GLU A 25 -0.27 2.23 -14.95
C GLU A 25 -0.97 3.28 -14.09
N LEU A 26 -0.85 3.11 -12.78
CA LEU A 26 -1.36 4.06 -11.81
C LEU A 26 -0.39 5.23 -11.64
N LYS A 27 -0.93 6.45 -11.65
CA LYS A 27 -0.19 7.67 -11.34
C LYS A 27 -0.21 7.92 -9.84
N GLY A 28 0.91 8.42 -9.31
CA GLY A 28 1.05 8.77 -7.89
C GLY A 28 1.36 7.59 -6.96
N VAL A 29 1.54 6.39 -7.51
CA VAL A 29 2.07 5.23 -6.76
C VAL A 29 3.59 5.18 -6.90
N ASN A 30 4.27 4.83 -5.81
CA ASN A 30 5.71 4.57 -5.81
C ASN A 30 6.05 3.22 -6.45
N SER A 31 5.12 2.27 -6.36
CA SER A 31 5.24 0.93 -6.92
C SER A 31 3.84 0.34 -7.17
N GLN A 32 3.73 -0.50 -8.21
CA GLN A 32 2.55 -1.32 -8.49
C GLN A 32 2.99 -2.70 -8.99
N VAL A 33 2.43 -3.77 -8.42
CA VAL A 33 2.78 -5.14 -8.79
C VAL A 33 1.55 -6.04 -8.71
N MET A 34 1.30 -6.83 -9.76
CA MET A 34 0.29 -7.88 -9.74
C MET A 34 0.87 -9.21 -9.23
N ILE A 35 0.27 -9.79 -8.20
CA ILE A 35 0.68 -11.05 -7.58
C ILE A 35 -0.57 -11.87 -7.24
N ASN A 36 -0.71 -13.05 -7.83
CA ASN A 36 -1.79 -14.00 -7.52
C ASN A 36 -3.22 -13.41 -7.56
N GLY A 37 -3.50 -12.47 -8.48
CA GLY A 37 -4.80 -11.81 -8.59
C GLY A 37 -5.00 -10.63 -7.63
N SER A 38 -4.00 -10.28 -6.83
CA SER A 38 -3.97 -9.07 -6.02
C SER A 38 -3.02 -8.04 -6.62
N LEU A 39 -3.43 -6.78 -6.58
CA LEU A 39 -2.60 -5.62 -6.89
C LEU A 39 -1.97 -5.09 -5.60
N GLU A 40 -0.65 -5.17 -5.50
CA GLU A 40 0.13 -4.52 -4.45
C GLU A 40 0.56 -3.12 -4.94
N ILE A 41 0.23 -2.09 -4.17
CA ILE A 41 0.64 -0.71 -4.45
C ILE A 41 1.38 -0.13 -3.25
N GLU A 42 2.35 0.73 -3.52
CA GLU A 42 3.00 1.55 -2.50
C GLU A 42 2.69 3.03 -2.73
N LEU A 43 2.30 3.72 -1.67
CA LEU A 43 1.90 5.14 -1.67
C LEU A 43 2.62 5.88 -0.55
N ASP A 44 2.89 7.16 -0.74
CA ASP A 44 3.24 8.03 0.39
C ASP A 44 2.01 8.23 1.30
N LYS A 45 2.18 8.26 2.62
CA LYS A 45 1.10 8.50 3.61
C LYS A 45 0.37 9.82 3.43
N SER A 46 1.00 10.79 2.77
CA SER A 46 0.39 12.06 2.40
C SER A 46 -0.51 11.97 1.17
N GLN A 47 -0.33 10.94 0.34
CA GLN A 47 -1.18 10.67 -0.81
C GLN A 47 -2.40 9.87 -0.37
N GLY A 48 -3.59 10.38 -0.71
CA GLY A 48 -4.83 9.68 -0.43
C GLY A 48 -5.06 8.53 -1.40
N LEU A 49 -5.47 7.37 -0.88
CA LEU A 49 -5.77 6.16 -1.66
C LEU A 49 -6.94 6.34 -2.66
N ASN A 50 -7.82 7.32 -2.43
CA ASN A 50 -8.95 7.61 -3.31
C ASN A 50 -8.54 7.86 -4.77
N SER A 51 -7.39 8.51 -4.99
CA SER A 51 -6.88 8.76 -6.34
C SER A 51 -6.57 7.48 -7.12
N VAL A 52 -6.15 6.43 -6.43
CA VAL A 52 -5.93 5.10 -7.02
C VAL A 52 -7.27 4.45 -7.35
N PHE A 53 -8.23 4.48 -6.43
CA PHE A 53 -9.56 3.91 -6.67
C PHE A 53 -10.29 4.58 -7.85
N SER A 54 -10.15 5.91 -8.02
CA SER A 54 -10.70 6.61 -9.18
C SER A 54 -10.08 6.11 -10.49
N GLN A 55 -8.76 6.01 -10.55
CA GLN A 55 -8.05 5.50 -11.73
C GLN A 55 -8.44 4.06 -12.05
N LEU A 56 -8.51 3.17 -11.04
CA LEU A 56 -8.96 1.80 -11.23
C LEU A 56 -10.39 1.74 -11.77
N SER A 57 -11.29 2.55 -11.23
CA SER A 57 -12.69 2.62 -11.67
C SER A 57 -12.83 3.12 -13.11
N GLU A 58 -12.03 4.12 -13.52
CA GLU A 58 -12.01 4.65 -14.89
C GLU A 58 -11.59 3.59 -15.92
N HIS A 59 -10.75 2.64 -15.52
CA HIS A 59 -10.30 1.52 -16.35
C HIS A 59 -11.18 0.27 -16.19
N GLY A 60 -12.29 0.36 -15.44
CA GLY A 60 -13.19 -0.76 -15.21
C GLY A 60 -12.62 -1.85 -14.29
N VAL A 61 -11.53 -1.58 -13.57
CA VAL A 61 -10.96 -2.49 -12.56
C VAL A 61 -11.80 -2.41 -11.30
N LYS A 62 -12.41 -3.52 -10.91
CA LYS A 62 -13.23 -3.58 -9.70
C LYS A 62 -12.40 -4.07 -8.52
N VAL A 63 -12.30 -3.26 -7.48
CA VAL A 63 -11.65 -3.67 -6.23
C VAL A 63 -12.66 -4.41 -5.35
N LEU A 64 -12.33 -5.65 -4.99
CA LEU A 64 -13.17 -6.52 -4.16
C LEU A 64 -12.85 -6.36 -2.67
N SER A 65 -11.57 -6.20 -2.35
CA SER A 65 -11.05 -6.20 -0.99
C SER A 65 -9.77 -5.38 -0.91
N MET A 66 -9.47 -4.86 0.29
CA MET A 66 -8.25 -4.11 0.58
C MET A 66 -7.70 -4.52 1.93
N ARG A 67 -6.37 -4.67 2.01
CA ARG A 67 -5.63 -4.78 3.27
C ARG A 67 -4.35 -3.95 3.22
N ASN A 68 -3.94 -3.42 4.36
CA ASN A 68 -2.59 -2.88 4.49
C ASN A 68 -1.59 -4.03 4.66
N LYS A 69 -0.40 -3.90 4.09
CA LYS A 69 0.71 -4.81 4.34
C LYS A 69 1.43 -4.38 5.62
N ALA A 70 0.81 -4.66 6.77
CA ALA A 70 1.38 -4.30 8.07
C ALA A 70 2.38 -5.36 8.54
N ASN A 71 3.67 -5.00 8.62
CA ASN A 71 4.65 -5.79 9.37
C ASN A 71 4.47 -5.54 10.87
N ARG A 72 3.50 -6.24 11.46
CA ARG A 72 3.10 -6.09 12.87
C ARG A 72 4.27 -6.24 13.86
N LEU A 73 5.25 -7.09 13.53
CA LEU A 73 6.47 -7.30 14.30
C LEU A 73 7.37 -6.06 14.34
N GLU A 74 7.52 -5.35 13.22
CA GLU A 74 8.32 -4.12 13.15
C GLU A 74 7.63 -2.98 13.91
N GLU A 75 6.30 -2.86 13.81
CA GLU A 75 5.54 -1.88 14.58
C GLU A 75 5.63 -2.13 16.09
N LEU A 76 5.51 -3.39 16.52
CA LEU A 76 5.69 -3.78 17.92
C LEU A 76 7.12 -3.50 18.40
N PHE A 77 8.13 -3.76 17.57
CA PHE A 77 9.51 -3.43 17.90
C PHE A 77 9.71 -1.92 18.10
N VAL A 78 9.15 -1.09 17.21
CA VAL A 78 9.22 0.38 17.33
C VAL A 78 8.48 0.87 18.57
N SER A 79 7.32 0.29 18.92
CA SER A 79 6.58 0.69 20.12
C SER A 79 7.33 0.35 21.42
N ILE A 80 7.96 -0.83 21.49
CA ILE A 80 8.78 -1.24 22.64
C ILE A 80 10.01 -0.33 22.80
N VAL A 81 10.72 -0.04 21.70
CA VAL A 81 11.91 0.83 21.74
C VAL A 81 11.55 2.28 22.10
N ARG A 82 10.38 2.79 21.66
CA ARG A 82 9.90 4.12 22.05
C ARG A 82 9.35 4.16 23.48
N GLY A 83 8.80 3.06 23.99
CA GLY A 83 8.23 2.96 25.33
C GLY A 83 9.24 2.78 26.46
N GLY A 84 10.48 2.38 26.17
CA GLY A 84 11.54 2.14 27.16
C GLY A 84 12.30 3.38 27.65
N ASN A 85 11.85 4.60 27.29
CA ASN A 85 12.52 5.87 27.62
C ASN A 85 11.64 6.80 28.50
N GLN A 86 10.78 6.23 29.35
CA GLN A 86 10.12 6.96 30.45
C GLN A 86 10.66 6.49 31.79
#